data_AF-B6VDU9-F1
#
_entry.id   AF-B6VDU9-F1
#
_cell.length_a   1.000
_cell.length_b   1.000
_cell.length_c   1.000
_cell.angle_alpha   90.00
_cell.angle_beta   90.00
_cell.angle_gamma   90.00
#
_symmetry.space_group_name_H-M   'P 1'
#
loop_
_entity.id
_entity.type
_entity.pdbx_description
1 polymer ?
#
loop_
_entity_poly.entity_id
_entity_poly.type
_entity_poly.pdbx_seq_one_letter_code
_entity_poly.pdbx_strand_id
1 'polypeptide(L)'
;QSVTNPTNTLFAVKRLIGRRFDDTVVSKDKDMVPYKIVKADNGDAWVEVSGKKMAPPEISAKVLQKMKKTAEDYLGAEVTEAVITVPAYFNDSQRQATKDAGRIAGLDVKRIINEPTAAALAYGMDKQRGDQKIAVYDLGGGTFDISIIEIAEIEGEHQFEVLSTNGDTFLGGEDFDLRIIDHLVESFKKEQGVDLRNDPLALQRLKEAAEKAKIELSSSQQTDINLPYITADQSGPKHLNLKLTRA
;
A
#
# COMPACT_ATOMS: atom_id res chain seq x y z
N GLN A 1 1.75 -6.41 -16.88
CA GLN A 1 0.39 -7.00 -16.97
C GLN A 1 -0.67 -6.09 -16.38
N SER A 2 -0.38 -5.35 -15.29
CA SER A 2 -1.25 -4.29 -14.73
C SER A 2 -1.85 -3.36 -15.79
N VAL A 3 -1.01 -2.79 -16.66
CA VAL A 3 -1.43 -1.89 -17.74
C VAL A 3 -2.51 -2.47 -18.64
N THR A 4 -2.35 -3.73 -19.04
CA THR A 4 -3.23 -4.38 -20.03
C THR A 4 -4.38 -5.17 -19.40
N ASN A 5 -4.45 -5.25 -18.07
CA ASN A 5 -5.49 -5.95 -17.34
C ASN A 5 -5.84 -5.25 -16.00
N PRO A 6 -6.20 -3.94 -16.03
CA PRO A 6 -6.29 -3.13 -14.82
C PRO A 6 -7.44 -3.58 -13.90
N THR A 7 -8.58 -3.99 -14.46
CA THR A 7 -9.76 -4.37 -13.67
C THR A 7 -9.63 -5.70 -12.92
N ASN A 8 -8.68 -6.56 -13.34
CA ASN A 8 -8.42 -7.86 -12.69
C ASN A 8 -7.04 -7.89 -11.99
N THR A 9 -6.33 -6.77 -11.95
CA THR A 9 -5.07 -6.65 -11.21
C THR A 9 -5.35 -5.97 -9.88
N LEU A 10 -5.31 -6.75 -8.79
CA LEU A 10 -5.62 -6.25 -7.45
C LEU A 10 -4.35 -5.75 -6.76
N PHE A 11 -4.41 -4.52 -6.23
CA PHE A 11 -3.33 -3.87 -5.49
C PHE A 11 -3.92 -3.00 -4.37
N ALA A 12 -3.08 -2.53 -3.44
CA ALA A 12 -3.49 -1.72 -2.29
C ALA A 12 -4.63 -2.32 -1.43
N VAL A 13 -4.89 -3.64 -1.51
CA VAL A 13 -5.98 -4.32 -0.80
C VAL A 13 -5.85 -4.23 0.73
N LYS A 14 -4.64 -3.94 1.25
CA LYS A 14 -4.41 -3.61 2.66
C LYS A 14 -5.23 -2.38 3.11
N ARG A 15 -5.59 -1.44 2.21
CA ARG A 15 -6.49 -0.31 2.51
C ARG A 15 -7.94 -0.76 2.72
N LEU A 16 -8.34 -1.94 2.23
CA LEU A 16 -9.71 -2.48 2.33
C LEU A 16 -9.88 -3.52 3.45
N ILE A 17 -8.80 -4.17 3.88
CA ILE A 17 -8.87 -5.29 4.84
C ILE A 17 -9.53 -4.86 6.15
N GLY A 18 -10.54 -5.61 6.60
CA GLY A 18 -11.29 -5.36 7.84
C GLY A 18 -12.20 -4.13 7.84
N ARG A 19 -12.45 -3.49 6.68
CA ARG A 19 -13.32 -2.31 6.56
C ARG A 19 -14.73 -2.66 6.07
N ARG A 20 -15.70 -1.79 6.38
CA ARG A 20 -17.07 -1.89 5.87
C ARG A 20 -17.17 -1.22 4.51
N PHE A 21 -18.04 -1.72 3.63
CA PHE A 21 -18.24 -1.15 2.30
C PHE A 21 -18.72 0.31 2.31
N ASP A 22 -19.46 0.68 3.35
CA ASP A 22 -20.06 2.00 3.55
C ASP A 22 -19.11 2.98 4.27
N ASP A 23 -17.89 2.55 4.65
CA ASP A 23 -16.91 3.44 5.25
C ASP A 23 -16.51 4.55 4.26
N THR A 24 -16.36 5.77 4.77
CA THR A 24 -16.00 6.95 3.94
C THR A 24 -14.67 6.77 3.22
N VAL A 25 -13.71 6.09 3.86
CA VAL A 25 -12.39 5.78 3.27
C VAL A 25 -12.50 4.77 2.12
N VAL A 26 -13.40 3.79 2.20
CA VAL A 26 -13.63 2.82 1.12
C VAL A 26 -14.30 3.48 -0.08
N SER A 27 -15.12 4.51 0.16
CA SER A 27 -15.68 5.31 -0.92
C SER A 27 -14.59 6.08 -1.68
N LYS A 28 -13.56 6.59 -1.00
CA LYS A 28 -12.39 7.19 -1.67
C LYS A 28 -11.59 6.16 -2.47
N ASP A 29 -11.35 4.97 -1.91
CA ASP A 29 -10.63 3.91 -2.63
C ASP A 29 -11.33 3.50 -3.92
N LYS A 30 -12.67 3.49 -3.96
CA LYS A 30 -13.45 3.18 -5.18
C LYS A 30 -13.10 4.10 -6.34
N ASP A 31 -12.79 5.36 -6.06
CA ASP A 31 -12.41 6.34 -7.07
C ASP A 31 -10.92 6.25 -7.46
N MET A 32 -10.10 5.56 -6.64
CA MET A 32 -8.64 5.46 -6.81
C MET A 32 -8.18 4.19 -7.50
N VAL A 33 -9.00 3.13 -7.54
CA VAL A 33 -8.59 1.82 -8.05
C VAL A 33 -9.42 1.40 -9.27
N PRO A 34 -8.82 0.70 -10.25
CA PRO A 34 -9.52 0.28 -11.47
C PRO A 34 -10.35 -1.01 -11.28
N TYR A 35 -10.09 -1.78 -10.22
CA TYR A 35 -10.85 -2.99 -9.92
C TYR A 35 -12.12 -2.68 -9.14
N LYS A 36 -13.10 -3.57 -9.20
CA LYS A 36 -14.41 -3.34 -8.60
C LYS A 36 -14.38 -3.66 -7.10
N ILE A 37 -14.67 -2.67 -6.26
CA ILE A 37 -14.97 -2.86 -4.84
C ILE A 37 -16.48 -3.06 -4.68
N VAL A 38 -16.89 -4.10 -3.96
CA VAL A 38 -18.29 -4.52 -3.81
C VAL A 38 -18.66 -4.76 -2.35
N LYS A 39 -19.95 -4.66 -2.06
CA LYS A 39 -20.50 -4.99 -0.74
C LYS A 39 -20.69 -6.50 -0.62
N ALA A 40 -20.11 -7.09 0.42
CA ALA A 40 -20.40 -8.46 0.83
C ALA A 40 -21.76 -8.55 1.54
N ASP A 41 -22.28 -9.77 1.68
CA ASP A 41 -23.60 -9.99 2.28
C ASP A 41 -23.65 -9.55 3.75
N ASN A 42 -22.50 -9.61 4.45
CA ASN A 42 -22.35 -9.13 5.83
C ASN A 42 -22.06 -7.61 5.93
N GLY A 43 -21.96 -6.90 4.81
CA GLY A 43 -21.66 -5.47 4.73
C GLY A 43 -20.18 -5.09 4.57
N ASP A 44 -19.26 -6.06 4.54
CA ASP A 44 -17.82 -5.79 4.41
C ASP A 44 -17.44 -5.31 2.99
N ALA A 45 -16.33 -4.59 2.90
CA ALA A 45 -15.73 -4.19 1.64
C ALA A 45 -14.98 -5.38 1.02
N TRP A 46 -15.48 -5.90 -0.09
CA TRP A 46 -14.86 -6.98 -0.88
C TRP A 46 -14.45 -6.47 -2.25
N VAL A 47 -13.76 -7.31 -3.01
CA VAL A 47 -13.44 -7.05 -4.42
C VAL A 47 -14.14 -8.05 -5.32
N GLU A 48 -14.40 -7.69 -6.57
CA GLU A 48 -14.97 -8.59 -7.58
C GLU A 48 -14.07 -8.66 -8.80
N VAL A 49 -13.64 -9.88 -9.14
CA VAL A 49 -12.80 -10.15 -10.33
C VAL A 49 -13.50 -11.21 -11.16
N SER A 50 -13.75 -10.90 -12.44
CA SER A 50 -14.45 -11.80 -13.38
C SER A 50 -15.76 -12.39 -12.81
N GLY A 51 -16.54 -11.57 -12.11
CA GLY A 51 -17.81 -11.97 -11.49
C GLY A 51 -17.69 -12.73 -10.17
N LYS A 52 -16.48 -13.04 -9.70
CA LYS A 52 -16.24 -13.67 -8.41
C LYS A 52 -15.96 -12.63 -7.35
N LYS A 53 -16.82 -12.56 -6.32
CA LYS A 53 -16.56 -11.77 -5.11
C LYS A 53 -15.50 -12.48 -4.26
N MET A 54 -14.53 -11.72 -3.76
CA MET A 54 -13.43 -12.21 -2.93
C MET A 54 -13.19 -11.27 -1.76
N ALA A 55 -12.94 -11.84 -0.58
CA ALA A 55 -12.65 -11.07 0.62
C ALA A 55 -11.20 -10.56 0.60
N PRO A 56 -10.90 -9.37 1.15
CA PRO A 56 -9.53 -8.88 1.25
C PRO A 56 -8.53 -9.87 1.88
N PRO A 57 -8.88 -10.63 2.96
CA PRO A 57 -7.99 -11.66 3.50
C PRO A 57 -7.61 -12.75 2.49
N GLU A 58 -8.50 -13.15 1.59
CA GLU A 58 -8.19 -14.15 0.54
C GLU A 58 -7.18 -13.62 -0.48
N ILE A 59 -7.23 -12.32 -0.76
CA ILE A 59 -6.29 -11.67 -1.68
C ILE A 59 -4.93 -11.50 -0.99
N SER A 60 -4.91 -10.97 0.24
CA SER A 60 -3.69 -10.85 1.04
C SER A 60 -3.03 -12.21 1.30
N ALA A 61 -3.80 -13.28 1.45
CA ALA A 61 -3.28 -14.64 1.58
C ALA A 61 -2.43 -15.05 0.38
N LYS A 62 -2.73 -14.60 -0.85
CA LYS A 62 -1.89 -14.91 -2.04
C LYS A 62 -0.50 -14.28 -1.93
N VAL A 63 -0.42 -13.06 -1.41
CA VAL A 63 0.85 -12.38 -1.13
C VAL A 63 1.61 -13.14 -0.05
N LEU A 64 0.94 -13.52 1.04
CA LEU A 64 1.54 -14.29 2.14
C LEU A 64 2.00 -15.69 1.69
N GLN A 65 1.26 -16.37 0.82
CA GLN A 65 1.67 -17.64 0.21
C GLN A 65 2.95 -17.47 -0.61
N LYS A 66 3.09 -16.38 -1.36
CA LYS A 66 4.34 -16.09 -2.08
C LYS A 66 5.50 -15.87 -1.10
N MET A 67 5.27 -15.19 0.03
CA MET A 67 6.30 -14.97 1.05
C MET A 67 6.68 -16.27 1.77
N LYS A 68 5.69 -17.10 2.14
CA LYS A 68 5.90 -18.46 2.65
C LYS A 68 6.78 -19.26 1.69
N LYS A 69 6.40 -19.32 0.41
CA LYS A 69 7.18 -20.04 -0.61
C LYS A 69 8.60 -19.51 -0.76
N THR A 70 8.80 -18.19 -0.70
CA THR A 70 10.14 -17.58 -0.71
C THR A 70 10.99 -18.10 0.46
N ALA A 71 10.42 -18.16 1.67
CA ALA A 71 11.14 -18.67 2.84
C ALA A 71 11.42 -20.18 2.71
N GLU A 72 10.46 -20.97 2.24
CA GLU A 72 10.62 -22.40 1.99
C GLU A 72 11.71 -22.70 0.95
N ASP A 73 11.78 -21.90 -0.13
CA ASP A 73 12.81 -22.03 -1.16
C ASP A 73 14.21 -21.75 -0.61
N TYR A 74 14.32 -20.79 0.30
CA TYR A 74 15.59 -20.46 0.96
C TYR A 74 16.01 -21.53 1.98
N LEU A 75 15.06 -22.02 2.79
CA LEU A 75 15.33 -22.94 3.89
C LEU A 75 15.41 -24.41 3.45
N GLY A 76 14.82 -24.75 2.29
CA GLY A 76 14.69 -26.13 1.84
C GLY A 76 13.74 -26.99 2.69
N ALA A 77 12.83 -26.35 3.45
CA ALA A 77 11.90 -27.01 4.37
C ALA A 77 10.55 -26.29 4.39
N GLU A 78 9.50 -26.99 4.82
CA GLU A 78 8.15 -26.43 4.96
C GLU A 78 8.11 -25.36 6.06
N VAL A 79 7.39 -24.26 5.79
CA VAL A 79 7.17 -23.17 6.75
C VAL A 79 5.70 -23.12 7.13
N THR A 80 5.39 -23.41 8.39
CA THR A 80 4.01 -23.49 8.89
C THR A 80 3.64 -22.37 9.85
N GLU A 81 4.59 -21.59 10.33
CA GLU A 81 4.38 -20.59 11.38
C GLU A 81 4.92 -19.23 10.96
N ALA A 82 4.26 -18.14 11.38
CA ALA A 82 4.72 -16.79 11.05
C ALA A 82 4.37 -15.75 12.13
N VAL A 83 5.18 -14.69 12.15
CA VAL A 83 4.82 -13.39 12.71
C VAL A 83 4.46 -12.47 11.55
N ILE A 84 3.31 -11.81 11.62
CA ILE A 84 2.81 -10.93 10.55
C ILE A 84 2.67 -9.51 11.10
N THR A 85 3.16 -8.53 10.34
CA THR A 85 3.09 -7.12 10.73
C THR A 85 1.74 -6.49 10.41
N VAL A 86 1.33 -5.50 11.19
CA VAL A 86 0.20 -4.60 10.91
C VAL A 86 0.55 -3.17 11.32
N PRO A 87 -0.07 -2.15 10.73
CA PRO A 87 0.04 -0.78 11.21
C PRO A 87 -0.33 -0.67 12.70
N ALA A 88 0.34 0.20 13.44
CA ALA A 88 0.08 0.33 14.88
C ALA A 88 -1.38 0.73 15.15
N TYR A 89 -1.93 1.59 14.28
CA TYR A 89 -3.28 2.12 14.39
C TYR A 89 -4.39 1.22 13.81
N PHE A 90 -4.08 -0.03 13.41
CA PHE A 90 -5.11 -0.99 13.01
C PHE A 90 -6.04 -1.34 14.16
N ASN A 91 -7.35 -1.30 13.90
CA ASN A 91 -8.38 -1.72 14.84
C ASN A 91 -8.54 -3.26 14.90
N ASP A 92 -9.39 -3.75 15.80
CA ASP A 92 -9.59 -5.19 16.03
C ASP A 92 -10.04 -5.95 14.78
N SER A 93 -10.95 -5.37 13.98
CA SER A 93 -11.44 -5.98 12.73
C SER A 93 -10.31 -6.15 11.73
N GLN A 94 -9.47 -5.13 11.56
CA GLN A 94 -8.33 -5.15 10.63
C GLN A 94 -7.25 -6.13 11.09
N ARG A 95 -6.95 -6.18 12.40
CA ARG A 95 -6.01 -7.15 12.99
C ARG A 95 -6.50 -8.58 12.79
N GLN A 96 -7.77 -8.84 13.07
CA GLN A 96 -8.37 -10.16 12.91
C GLN A 96 -8.37 -10.59 11.44
N ALA A 97 -8.77 -9.71 10.52
CA ALA A 97 -8.76 -9.99 9.09
C ALA A 97 -7.35 -10.28 8.54
N THR A 98 -6.31 -9.58 9.02
CA THR A 98 -4.91 -9.89 8.67
C THR A 98 -4.48 -11.25 9.24
N LYS A 99 -4.87 -11.58 10.48
CA LYS A 99 -4.61 -12.90 11.06
C LYS A 99 -5.28 -14.02 10.25
N ASP A 100 -6.50 -13.78 9.77
CA ASP A 100 -7.22 -14.72 8.91
C ASP A 100 -6.56 -14.87 7.54
N ALA A 101 -5.99 -13.81 6.96
CA ALA A 101 -5.18 -13.90 5.75
C ALA A 101 -3.98 -14.85 5.95
N GLY A 102 -3.31 -14.79 7.10
CA GLY A 102 -2.25 -15.73 7.48
C GLY A 102 -2.74 -17.18 7.55
N ARG A 103 -3.88 -17.42 8.19
CA ARG A 103 -4.49 -18.75 8.27
C ARG A 103 -4.85 -19.30 6.87
N ILE A 104 -5.48 -18.50 6.02
CA ILE A 104 -5.84 -18.87 4.64
C ILE A 104 -4.57 -19.18 3.82
N ALA A 105 -3.46 -18.50 4.12
CA ALA A 105 -2.16 -18.78 3.50
C ALA A 105 -1.48 -20.08 4.00
N GLY A 106 -2.07 -20.78 4.98
CA GLY A 106 -1.50 -21.98 5.59
C GLY A 106 -0.39 -21.68 6.59
N LEU A 107 -0.50 -20.55 7.31
CA LEU A 107 0.41 -20.14 8.39
C LEU A 107 -0.34 -20.08 9.73
N ASP A 108 0.22 -20.72 10.75
CA ASP A 108 -0.13 -20.46 12.14
C ASP A 108 0.49 -19.13 12.58
N VAL A 109 -0.37 -18.13 12.76
CA VAL A 109 0.05 -16.76 13.10
C VAL A 109 0.33 -16.66 14.60
N LYS A 110 1.59 -16.86 14.96
CA LYS A 110 2.06 -16.82 16.37
C LYS A 110 1.94 -15.44 16.99
N ARG A 111 2.11 -14.39 16.20
CA ARG A 111 1.99 -13.01 16.66
C ARG A 111 1.56 -12.10 15.50
N ILE A 112 0.66 -11.17 15.81
CA ILE A 112 0.50 -9.95 15.03
C ILE A 112 1.33 -8.88 15.73
N ILE A 113 2.33 -8.35 15.05
CA ILE A 113 3.22 -7.33 15.60
C ILE A 113 2.96 -5.98 14.92
N ASN A 114 3.06 -4.90 15.67
CA ASN A 114 2.94 -3.56 15.10
C ASN A 114 4.20 -3.23 14.28
N GLU A 115 4.02 -2.63 13.11
CA GLU A 115 5.09 -2.20 12.20
C GLU A 115 6.16 -1.34 12.89
N PRO A 116 5.83 -0.26 13.62
CA PRO A 116 6.86 0.54 14.29
C PRO A 116 7.57 -0.20 15.43
N THR A 117 6.90 -1.16 16.09
CA THR A 117 7.54 -2.01 17.09
C THR A 117 8.52 -2.98 16.44
N ALA A 118 8.17 -3.59 15.31
CA ALA A 118 9.08 -4.44 14.55
C ALA A 118 10.32 -3.66 14.07
N ALA A 119 10.14 -2.42 13.63
CA ALA A 119 11.24 -1.53 13.26
C ALA A 119 12.13 -1.16 14.46
N ALA A 120 11.54 -0.88 15.62
CA ALA A 120 12.28 -0.62 16.85
C ALA A 120 13.09 -1.83 17.34
N LEU A 121 12.52 -3.04 17.26
CA LEU A 121 13.25 -4.29 17.54
C LEU A 121 14.47 -4.44 16.63
N ALA A 122 14.28 -4.24 15.32
CA ALA A 122 15.38 -4.31 14.36
C ALA A 122 16.46 -3.25 14.63
N TYR A 123 16.07 -2.02 14.98
CA TYR A 123 17.00 -0.96 15.37
C TYR A 123 17.78 -1.29 16.64
N GLY A 124 17.10 -1.81 17.67
CA GLY A 124 17.69 -2.13 18.97
C GLY A 124 18.67 -3.31 18.93
N MET A 125 18.55 -4.23 17.98
CA MET A 125 19.44 -5.39 17.87
C MET A 125 20.91 -5.02 17.53
N ASP A 126 21.13 -3.94 16.78
CA ASP A 126 22.46 -3.58 16.25
C ASP A 126 23.11 -2.37 16.96
N LYS A 127 22.42 -1.75 17.92
CA LYS A 127 22.83 -0.44 18.48
C LYS A 127 23.36 -0.51 19.91
N GLN A 128 24.08 0.54 20.29
CA GLN A 128 24.83 0.61 21.54
C GLN A 128 23.93 0.49 22.78
N ARG A 129 24.53 -0.10 23.82
CA ARG A 129 24.01 -0.29 25.18
C ARG A 129 23.49 1.00 25.82
N GLY A 130 22.50 0.85 26.70
CA GLY A 130 21.90 1.90 27.51
C GLY A 130 20.52 2.37 27.06
N ASP A 131 19.84 3.08 27.96
CA ASP A 131 18.45 3.51 27.79
C ASP A 131 18.31 4.59 26.70
N GLN A 132 17.34 4.42 25.81
CA GLN A 132 17.09 5.32 24.69
C GLN A 132 15.60 5.57 24.49
N LYS A 133 15.27 6.78 24.04
CA LYS A 133 13.93 7.11 23.53
C LYS A 133 14.03 7.41 22.05
N ILE A 134 13.27 6.69 21.26
CA ILE A 134 13.23 6.84 19.80
C ILE A 134 11.83 7.23 19.33
N ALA A 135 11.79 7.92 18.20
CA ALA A 135 10.58 8.15 17.44
C ALA A 135 10.66 7.34 16.14
N VAL A 136 9.74 6.42 15.94
CA VAL A 136 9.61 5.66 14.70
C VAL A 136 8.54 6.33 13.84
N TYR A 137 8.98 7.04 12.80
CA TYR A 137 8.13 7.63 11.77
C TYR A 137 8.08 6.67 10.57
N ASP A 138 6.93 6.04 10.34
CA ASP A 138 6.72 5.07 9.27
C ASP A 138 5.67 5.60 8.30
N LEU A 139 6.09 6.00 7.09
CA LEU A 139 5.23 6.46 6.01
C LEU A 139 5.35 5.50 4.82
N GLY A 140 4.40 4.57 4.75
CA GLY A 140 4.36 3.54 3.72
C GLY A 140 3.57 3.95 2.48
N GLY A 141 3.21 2.95 1.68
CA GLY A 141 2.38 3.14 0.48
C GLY A 141 0.94 3.58 0.76
N GLY A 142 0.37 3.24 1.92
CA GLY A 142 -1.02 3.61 2.23
C GLY A 142 -1.35 3.83 3.70
N THR A 143 -0.35 3.78 4.58
CA THR A 143 -0.51 4.03 6.01
C THR A 143 0.65 4.86 6.52
N PHE A 144 0.35 5.68 7.52
CA PHE A 144 1.29 6.48 8.27
C PHE A 144 1.17 6.13 9.75
N ASP A 145 2.28 5.81 10.41
CA ASP A 145 2.36 5.60 11.85
C ASP A 145 3.50 6.44 12.45
N ILE A 146 3.30 6.93 13.67
CA ILE A 146 4.32 7.54 14.51
C ILE A 146 4.23 6.91 15.91
N SER A 147 5.33 6.34 16.38
CA SER A 147 5.41 5.77 17.74
C SER A 147 6.62 6.30 18.50
N ILE A 148 6.40 6.66 19.75
CA ILE A 148 7.46 6.99 20.71
C ILE A 148 7.73 5.74 21.52
N ILE A 149 8.97 5.24 21.44
CA ILE A 149 9.36 3.96 22.03
C ILE A 149 10.56 4.19 22.93
N GLU A 150 10.45 3.72 24.17
CA GLU A 150 11.56 3.62 25.11
C GLU A 150 12.19 2.23 24.98
N ILE A 151 13.51 2.21 24.85
CA ILE A 151 14.32 1.00 24.82
C ILE A 151 15.17 1.07 26.08
N ALA A 152 14.90 0.17 27.04
CA ALA A 152 15.65 0.08 28.29
C ALA A 152 16.50 -1.18 28.30
N GLU A 153 17.72 -1.11 28.85
CA GLU A 153 18.57 -2.29 29.06
C GLU A 153 18.42 -2.76 30.51
N ILE A 154 17.68 -3.86 30.71
CA ILE A 154 17.40 -4.43 32.02
C ILE A 154 18.01 -5.83 32.06
N GLU A 155 18.95 -6.04 32.98
CA GLU A 155 19.63 -7.32 33.18
C GLU A 155 20.35 -7.87 31.92
N GLY A 156 20.78 -6.97 31.03
CA GLY A 156 21.43 -7.33 29.76
C GLY A 156 20.47 -7.72 28.64
N GLU A 157 19.16 -7.57 28.86
CA GLU A 157 18.12 -7.71 27.84
C GLU A 157 17.51 -6.35 27.49
N HIS A 158 17.17 -6.14 26.22
CA HIS A 158 16.47 -4.94 25.78
C HIS A 158 14.96 -5.10 25.98
N GLN A 159 14.37 -4.23 26.80
CA GLN A 159 12.93 -4.06 26.92
C GLN A 159 12.46 -2.90 26.04
N PHE A 160 11.37 -3.13 25.31
CA PHE A 160 10.79 -2.15 24.39
C PHE A 160 9.40 -1.76 24.89
N GLU A 161 9.25 -0.51 25.29
CA GLU A 161 7.97 0.04 25.75
C GLU A 161 7.47 1.10 24.76
N VAL A 162 6.27 0.88 24.21
CA VAL A 162 5.60 1.89 23.38
C VAL A 162 4.92 2.89 24.32
N LEU A 163 5.52 4.08 24.47
CA LEU A 163 5.00 5.13 25.33
C LEU A 163 3.75 5.80 24.72
N SER A 164 3.77 6.00 23.41
CA SER A 164 2.62 6.55 22.68
C SER A 164 2.68 6.16 21.20
N THR A 165 1.51 6.09 20.57
CA THR A 165 1.38 5.81 19.14
C THR A 165 0.23 6.63 18.55
N ASN A 166 0.40 7.09 17.31
CA ASN A 166 -0.62 7.78 16.53
C ASN A 166 -0.37 7.51 15.04
N GLY A 167 -1.28 7.92 14.17
CA GLY A 167 -1.14 7.68 12.75
C GLY A 167 -2.41 7.93 11.95
N ASP A 168 -2.33 7.64 10.65
CA ASP A 168 -3.45 7.61 9.73
C ASP A 168 -3.38 6.34 8.87
N THR A 169 -4.38 5.47 9.02
CA THR A 169 -4.49 4.20 8.27
C THR A 169 -4.91 4.38 6.80
N PHE A 170 -5.03 5.62 6.33
CA PHE A 170 -5.42 6.00 4.98
C PHE A 170 -4.59 7.17 4.43
N LEU A 171 -3.29 7.20 4.77
CA LEU A 171 -2.34 8.19 4.28
C LEU A 171 -1.03 7.50 3.89
N GLY A 172 -0.60 7.63 2.65
CA GLY A 172 0.69 7.10 2.21
C GLY A 172 1.01 7.43 0.77
N GLY A 173 2.05 6.80 0.22
CA GLY A 173 2.56 7.04 -1.13
C GLY A 173 1.51 7.03 -2.25
N GLU A 174 0.44 6.25 -2.15
CA GLU A 174 -0.67 6.22 -3.11
C GLU A 174 -1.40 7.58 -3.19
N ASP A 175 -1.50 8.29 -2.08
CA ASP A 175 -2.12 9.62 -2.02
C ASP A 175 -1.21 10.67 -2.69
N PHE A 176 0.12 10.50 -2.59
CA PHE A 176 1.10 11.34 -3.32
C PHE A 176 1.02 11.08 -4.83
N ASP A 177 0.93 9.81 -5.22
CA ASP A 177 0.77 9.42 -6.63
C ASP A 177 -0.49 10.02 -7.22
N LEU A 178 -1.62 9.97 -6.48
CA LEU A 178 -2.87 10.57 -6.92
C LEU A 178 -2.74 12.08 -7.16
N ARG A 179 -2.06 12.82 -6.29
CA ARG A 179 -1.85 14.27 -6.50
C ARG A 179 -1.05 14.57 -7.76
N ILE A 180 -0.05 13.74 -8.07
CA ILE A 180 0.73 13.87 -9.31
C ILE A 180 -0.15 13.52 -10.52
N ILE A 181 -0.92 12.42 -10.45
CA ILE A 181 -1.85 12.02 -11.52
C ILE A 181 -2.85 13.16 -11.80
N ASP A 182 -3.47 13.74 -10.78
CA ASP A 182 -4.42 14.83 -10.94
C ASP A 182 -3.79 16.03 -11.65
N HIS A 183 -2.58 16.41 -11.26
CA HIS A 183 -1.82 17.48 -11.92
C HIS A 183 -1.54 17.15 -13.40
N LEU A 184 -1.17 15.91 -13.72
CA LEU A 184 -0.91 15.46 -15.08
C LEU A 184 -2.18 15.50 -15.93
N VAL A 185 -3.31 15.02 -15.40
CA VAL A 185 -4.58 15.02 -16.13
C VAL A 185 -5.06 16.45 -16.36
N GLU A 186 -5.00 17.32 -15.35
CA GLU A 186 -5.40 18.72 -15.49
C GLU A 186 -4.55 19.46 -16.52
N SER A 187 -3.23 19.27 -16.49
CA SER A 187 -2.31 19.86 -17.46
C SER A 187 -2.59 19.36 -18.88
N PHE A 188 -2.76 18.04 -19.05
CA PHE A 188 -3.09 17.45 -20.35
C PHE A 188 -4.45 17.92 -20.88
N LYS A 189 -5.47 18.02 -20.02
CA LYS A 189 -6.79 18.53 -20.40
C LYS A 189 -6.72 19.99 -20.84
N LYS A 190 -5.90 20.81 -20.17
CA LYS A 190 -5.68 22.21 -20.56
C LYS A 190 -4.97 22.34 -21.91
N GLU A 191 -3.99 21.48 -22.19
CA GLU A 191 -3.19 21.54 -23.42
C GLU A 191 -3.85 20.86 -24.63
N GLN A 192 -4.51 19.72 -24.42
CA GLN A 192 -5.02 18.85 -25.48
C GLN A 192 -6.56 18.79 -25.52
N GLY A 193 -7.26 19.35 -24.53
CA GLY A 193 -8.73 19.35 -24.48
C GLY A 193 -9.37 18.01 -24.12
N VAL A 194 -8.58 16.98 -23.79
CA VAL A 194 -9.04 15.62 -23.51
C VAL A 194 -8.86 15.29 -22.04
N ASP A 195 -9.91 14.75 -21.40
CA ASP A 195 -9.86 14.31 -20.02
C ASP A 195 -9.49 12.82 -19.92
N LEU A 196 -8.25 12.54 -19.51
CA LEU A 196 -7.72 11.18 -19.43
C LEU A 196 -8.39 10.34 -18.33
N ARG A 197 -9.15 10.93 -17.40
CA ARG A 197 -9.90 10.17 -16.36
C ARG A 197 -10.93 9.21 -16.95
N ASN A 198 -11.38 9.46 -18.18
CA ASN A 198 -12.38 8.63 -18.84
C ASN A 198 -11.75 7.44 -19.60
N ASP A 199 -10.43 7.33 -19.62
CA ASP A 199 -9.69 6.25 -20.31
C ASP A 199 -8.92 5.39 -19.28
N PRO A 200 -9.46 4.22 -18.89
CA PRO A 200 -8.83 3.36 -17.88
C PRO A 200 -7.41 2.91 -18.24
N LEU A 201 -7.11 2.74 -19.54
CA LEU A 201 -5.77 2.34 -19.99
C LEU A 201 -4.79 3.51 -19.84
N ALA A 202 -5.22 4.72 -20.18
CA ALA A 202 -4.43 5.93 -19.98
C ALA A 202 -4.17 6.18 -18.47
N LEU A 203 -5.19 6.05 -17.63
CA LEU A 203 -5.05 6.20 -16.16
C LEU A 203 -4.04 5.21 -15.57
N GLN A 204 -4.07 3.94 -15.98
CA GLN A 204 -3.11 2.97 -15.48
C GLN A 204 -1.67 3.31 -15.88
N ARG A 205 -1.45 3.81 -17.09
CA ARG A 205 -0.13 4.28 -17.55
C ARG A 205 0.32 5.55 -16.84
N LEU A 206 -0.61 6.47 -16.56
CA LEU A 206 -0.34 7.66 -15.76
C LEU A 206 0.07 7.30 -14.34
N LYS A 207 -0.59 6.32 -13.72
CA LYS A 207 -0.23 5.85 -12.36
C LYS A 207 1.21 5.36 -12.29
N GLU A 208 1.61 4.47 -13.20
CA GLU A 208 2.99 3.96 -13.26
C GLU A 208 4.01 5.08 -13.52
N ALA A 209 3.68 6.03 -14.39
CA ALA A 209 4.55 7.15 -14.69
C ALA A 209 4.67 8.16 -13.53
N ALA A 210 3.55 8.42 -12.83
CA ALA A 210 3.49 9.31 -11.68
C ALA A 210 4.29 8.75 -10.49
N GLU A 211 4.13 7.47 -10.18
CA GLU A 211 4.92 6.80 -9.13
C GLU A 211 6.41 6.84 -9.45
N LYS A 212 6.78 6.53 -10.70
CA LYS A 212 8.17 6.61 -11.16
C LYS A 212 8.72 8.04 -11.02
N ALA A 213 7.97 9.04 -11.46
CA ALA A 213 8.37 10.44 -11.34
C ALA A 213 8.54 10.88 -9.88
N LYS A 214 7.61 10.51 -8.99
CA LYS A 214 7.69 10.74 -7.54
C LYS A 214 9.00 10.20 -6.96
N ILE A 215 9.32 8.95 -7.30
CA ILE A 215 10.53 8.28 -6.80
C ILE A 215 11.79 8.95 -7.37
N GLU A 216 11.84 9.25 -8.67
CA GLU A 216 12.98 9.94 -9.29
C GLU A 216 13.23 11.32 -8.67
N LEU A 217 12.17 12.07 -8.35
CA LEU A 217 12.27 13.37 -7.69
C LEU A 217 12.78 13.30 -6.25
N SER A 218 12.87 12.11 -5.64
CA SER A 218 13.49 11.96 -4.32
C SER A 218 15.01 12.17 -4.36
N SER A 219 15.64 12.02 -5.53
CA SER A 219 17.08 12.28 -5.74
C SER A 219 17.36 13.38 -6.76
N SER A 220 16.49 13.55 -7.77
CA SER A 220 16.59 14.58 -8.82
C SER A 220 15.76 15.83 -8.50
N GLN A 221 16.15 16.99 -9.05
CA GLN A 221 15.37 18.24 -8.95
C GLN A 221 14.23 18.33 -9.97
N GLN A 222 14.28 17.50 -11.01
CA GLN A 222 13.36 17.50 -12.13
C GLN A 222 13.32 16.10 -12.77
N THR A 223 12.18 15.74 -13.35
CA THR A 223 12.00 14.56 -14.21
C THR A 223 11.10 14.89 -15.41
N ASP A 224 11.23 14.13 -16.49
CA ASP A 224 10.41 14.24 -17.69
C ASP A 224 9.46 13.04 -17.79
N ILE A 225 8.17 13.31 -17.82
CA ILE A 225 7.10 12.33 -17.98
C ILE A 225 6.71 12.30 -19.45
N ASN A 226 7.11 11.24 -20.14
CA ASN A 226 6.83 11.04 -21.56
C ASN A 226 6.01 9.76 -21.77
N LEU A 227 4.75 9.94 -22.15
CA LEU A 227 3.82 8.86 -22.47
C LEU A 227 3.34 9.01 -23.91
N PRO A 228 4.01 8.34 -24.87
CA PRO A 228 3.58 8.37 -26.26
C PRO A 228 2.29 7.57 -26.45
N TYR A 229 1.42 8.01 -27.37
CA TYR A 229 0.14 7.35 -27.66
C TYR A 229 -0.68 7.11 -26.39
N ILE A 230 -0.78 8.12 -25.53
CA ILE A 230 -1.49 7.99 -24.25
C ILE A 230 -2.99 7.83 -24.46
N THR A 231 -3.54 8.48 -25.49
CA THR A 231 -4.92 8.35 -25.94
C THR A 231 -5.03 8.79 -27.41
N ALA A 232 -6.24 8.82 -27.98
CA ALA A 232 -6.50 9.35 -29.32
C ALA A 232 -7.83 10.13 -29.37
N ASP A 233 -7.91 11.13 -30.25
CA ASP A 233 -9.15 11.85 -30.54
C ASP A 233 -9.42 11.90 -32.07
N GLN A 234 -10.39 12.71 -32.49
CA GLN A 234 -10.74 12.88 -33.91
C GLN A 234 -9.57 13.41 -34.77
N SER A 235 -8.57 14.07 -34.16
CA SER A 235 -7.37 14.59 -34.83
C SER A 235 -6.22 13.56 -34.90
N GLY A 236 -6.36 12.42 -34.21
CA GLY A 236 -5.39 11.33 -34.21
C GLY A 236 -4.80 11.03 -32.82
N PRO A 237 -3.67 10.32 -32.77
CA PRO A 237 -3.04 9.94 -31.51
C PRO A 237 -2.49 11.15 -30.74
N LYS A 238 -2.57 11.08 -29.41
CA LYS A 238 -2.04 12.10 -28.50
C LYS A 238 -0.92 11.55 -27.64
N HIS A 239 -0.01 12.44 -27.23
CA HIS A 239 1.15 12.13 -26.41
C HIS A 239 1.18 13.07 -25.22
N LEU A 240 1.55 12.57 -24.04
CA LEU A 240 1.81 13.42 -22.89
C LEU A 240 3.32 13.61 -22.76
N ASN A 241 3.77 14.86 -22.78
CA ASN A 241 5.15 15.25 -22.52
C ASN A 241 5.13 16.40 -21.51
N LEU A 242 5.40 16.08 -20.24
CA LEU A 242 5.37 17.06 -19.16
C LEU A 242 6.66 16.97 -18.35
N LYS A 243 7.20 18.14 -17.99
CA LYS A 243 8.34 18.28 -17.10
C LYS A 243 7.86 18.58 -15.69
N LEU A 244 8.23 17.74 -14.72
CA LEU A 244 7.85 17.89 -13.32
C LEU A 244 9.08 18.24 -12.48
N THR A 245 8.98 19.29 -11.66
CA THR A 245 10.03 19.69 -10.71
C THR A 245 9.76 19.14 -9.32
N ARG A 246 10.79 19.07 -8.47
CA ARG A 246 10.64 18.71 -7.05
C ARG A 246 9.90 19.80 -6.27
N ALA A 247 10.14 21.06 -6.61
CA ALA A 247 9.51 22.23 -6.02
C ALA A 247 8.11 22.47 -6.61
#